data_AF-A0A8H4XHJ1-F1
#
_entry.id   AF-A0A8H4XHJ1-F1
#
_cell.length_a   1.000
_cell.length_b   1.000
_cell.length_c   1.000
_cell.angle_alpha   90.00
_cell.angle_beta   90.00
_cell.angle_gamma   90.00
#
_symmetry.space_group_name_H-M   'P 1'
#
loop_
_entity.id
_entity.type
_entity.pdbx_description
1 polymer ?
#
loop_
_entity_poly.entity_id
_entity_poly.type
_entity_poly.pdbx_seq_one_letter_code
_entity_poly.pdbx_strand_id
1 'polypeptide(L)'
;MRANMHFTKKIDRAFQWAGEKMGSEARTAHSDDFKNLETEMSLRHDGMERMSKSMSAYVKWISRRNELLDDKERGSPISYLGRTMATHGEEFEQDSEFGNCLLSLGRANERIAGIQENYVECANATWLDNLERSLAMMREYQNTRKKLENRRLAYDASTNRLSKARRDDFRIEEEVRMNKAKFEETSEDVLRRMQDIKESETDNITSLTQFLDAELDYHERCAEELRRVRQNWAGVAATSPTQG
;
A
#
# COMPACT_ATOMS: atom_id res chain seq x y z
N MET A 1 18.66 2.28 -16.59
CA MET A 1 19.22 1.25 -17.50
C MET A 1 20.31 0.35 -16.89
N ARG A 2 21.27 0.84 -16.08
CA ARG A 2 22.35 -0.03 -15.51
C ARG A 2 21.90 -1.08 -14.48
N ALA A 3 20.84 -0.82 -13.70
CA ALA A 3 20.33 -1.77 -12.69
C ALA A 3 19.66 -3.00 -13.33
N ASN A 4 18.91 -2.79 -14.43
CA ASN A 4 18.17 -3.85 -15.11
C ASN A 4 19.10 -4.90 -15.76
N MET A 5 20.24 -4.44 -16.31
CA MET A 5 21.22 -5.28 -17.01
C MET A 5 22.07 -6.17 -16.07
N HIS A 6 22.14 -5.83 -14.78
CA HIS A 6 22.85 -6.65 -13.78
C HIS A 6 21.95 -7.75 -13.20
N PHE A 7 20.63 -7.57 -13.29
CA PHE A 7 19.64 -8.47 -12.71
C PHE A 7 19.22 -9.57 -13.69
N THR A 8 18.99 -9.24 -14.97
CA THR A 8 18.84 -10.24 -16.03
C THR A 8 20.01 -11.24 -16.04
N LYS A 9 21.24 -10.74 -15.85
CA LYS A 9 22.43 -11.59 -15.68
C LYS A 9 22.42 -12.49 -14.44
N LYS A 10 21.80 -12.05 -13.33
CA LYS A 10 21.66 -12.88 -12.11
C LYS A 10 20.59 -13.96 -12.29
N ILE A 11 19.51 -13.63 -12.99
CA ILE A 11 18.45 -14.57 -13.36
C ILE A 11 18.99 -15.61 -14.33
N ASP A 12 19.69 -15.19 -15.39
CA ASP A 12 20.36 -16.09 -16.35
C ASP A 12 21.36 -17.02 -15.65
N ARG A 13 22.09 -16.52 -14.64
CA ARG A 13 23.01 -17.32 -13.83
C ARG A 13 22.26 -18.30 -12.91
N ALA A 14 21.12 -17.91 -12.35
CA ALA A 14 20.25 -18.80 -11.58
C ALA A 14 19.64 -19.90 -12.47
N PHE A 15 19.31 -19.58 -13.72
CA PHE A 15 18.84 -20.52 -14.75
C PHE A 15 19.94 -21.50 -15.21
N GLN A 16 21.15 -21.00 -15.51
CA GLN A 16 22.28 -21.83 -15.92
C GLN A 16 22.64 -22.91 -14.88
N TRP A 17 22.48 -22.60 -13.58
CA TRP A 17 22.84 -23.54 -12.51
C TRP A 17 21.73 -24.48 -12.05
N ALA A 18 20.46 -24.11 -12.23
CA ALA A 18 19.34 -25.04 -11.99
C ALA A 18 19.41 -26.24 -12.96
N GLY A 19 19.96 -26.05 -14.16
CA GLY A 19 20.18 -27.11 -15.15
C GLY A 19 21.46 -27.94 -14.94
N GLU A 20 22.56 -27.32 -14.49
CA GLU A 20 23.91 -27.92 -14.59
C GLU A 20 24.41 -28.71 -13.37
N LYS A 21 23.78 -28.62 -12.19
CA LYS A 21 24.23 -29.34 -10.96
C LYS A 21 23.32 -30.48 -10.48
N MET A 22 22.49 -31.04 -11.35
CA MET A 22 21.73 -32.27 -11.05
C MET A 22 22.61 -33.53 -11.20
N GLY A 23 23.58 -33.71 -10.31
CA GLY A 23 24.20 -35.02 -10.09
C GLY A 23 23.22 -35.95 -9.37
N SER A 24 23.26 -37.26 -9.65
CA SER A 24 22.23 -38.26 -9.30
C SER A 24 21.92 -38.47 -7.80
N GLU A 25 22.51 -37.70 -6.89
CA GLU A 25 22.35 -37.82 -5.43
C GLU A 25 22.01 -36.50 -4.71
N ALA A 26 21.96 -35.35 -5.40
CA ALA A 26 21.60 -34.09 -4.76
C ALA A 26 20.08 -33.83 -4.84
N ARG A 27 19.42 -33.57 -3.70
CA ARG A 27 18.04 -33.04 -3.69
C ARG A 27 17.97 -31.78 -4.55
N THR A 28 16.87 -31.60 -5.28
CA THR A 28 16.57 -30.34 -5.97
C THR A 28 16.54 -29.20 -4.94
N ALA A 29 17.61 -28.41 -4.89
CA ALA A 29 17.80 -27.31 -3.96
C ALA A 29 17.85 -25.99 -4.72
N HIS A 30 17.21 -24.96 -4.17
CA HIS A 30 17.26 -23.62 -4.74
C HIS A 30 18.66 -23.01 -4.59
N SER A 31 19.05 -22.19 -5.57
CA SER A 31 20.30 -21.43 -5.53
C SER A 31 20.29 -20.42 -4.38
N ASP A 32 21.46 -19.99 -3.91
CA ASP A 32 21.54 -18.99 -2.85
C ASP A 32 20.99 -17.63 -3.31
N ASP A 33 21.11 -17.30 -4.60
CA ASP A 33 20.46 -16.13 -5.20
C ASP A 33 18.93 -16.20 -5.09
N PHE A 34 18.34 -17.37 -5.34
CA PHE A 34 16.89 -17.57 -5.19
C PHE A 34 16.46 -17.45 -3.73
N LYS A 35 17.19 -18.05 -2.78
CA LYS A 35 16.89 -17.93 -1.34
C LYS A 35 16.97 -16.49 -0.84
N ASN A 36 17.95 -15.72 -1.34
CA ASN A 36 18.06 -14.29 -1.04
C ASN A 36 16.84 -13.53 -1.56
N LEU A 37 16.40 -13.82 -2.79
CA LEU A 37 15.18 -13.24 -3.34
C LEU A 37 13.93 -13.64 -2.53
N GLU A 38 13.82 -14.88 -2.08
CA GLU A 38 12.71 -15.32 -1.21
C GLU A 38 12.68 -14.56 0.11
N THR A 39 13.85 -14.34 0.72
CA THR A 39 13.97 -13.55 1.96
C THR A 39 13.56 -12.10 1.72
N GLU A 40 13.99 -11.52 0.60
CA GLU A 40 13.59 -10.18 0.17
C GLU A 40 12.06 -10.09 -0.05
N MET A 41 11.44 -11.10 -0.67
CA MET A 41 9.99 -11.18 -0.86
C MET A 41 9.25 -11.30 0.48
N SER A 42 9.73 -12.10 1.41
CA SER A 42 9.13 -12.21 2.75
C SER A 42 9.16 -10.87 3.48
N LEU A 43 10.30 -10.19 3.47
CA LEU A 43 10.46 -8.88 4.09
C LEU A 43 9.47 -7.86 3.48
N ARG A 44 9.36 -7.83 2.14
CA ARG A 44 8.40 -6.97 1.44
C ARG A 44 6.97 -7.27 1.86
N HIS A 45 6.58 -8.55 1.87
CA HIS A 45 5.22 -8.95 2.22
C HIS A 45 4.84 -8.48 3.62
N ASP A 46 5.68 -8.77 4.61
CA ASP A 46 5.37 -8.48 6.00
C ASP A 46 5.33 -6.97 6.27
N GLY A 47 6.21 -6.21 5.61
CA GLY A 47 6.18 -4.75 5.64
C GLY A 47 4.91 -4.18 5.01
N MET A 48 4.55 -4.67 3.82
CA MET A 48 3.37 -4.22 3.06
C MET A 48 2.07 -4.52 3.81
N GLU A 49 1.97 -5.68 4.46
CA GLU A 49 0.78 -6.05 5.24
C GLU A 49 0.60 -5.13 6.46
N ARG A 50 1.68 -4.85 7.18
CA ARG A 50 1.64 -3.90 8.30
C ARG A 50 1.28 -2.49 7.83
N MET A 51 1.87 -2.05 6.71
CA MET A 51 1.61 -0.74 6.13
C MET A 51 0.15 -0.58 5.70
N SER A 52 -0.41 -1.59 5.02
CA SER A 52 -1.82 -1.63 4.64
C SER A 52 -2.73 -1.54 5.88
N LYS A 53 -2.47 -2.34 6.92
CA LYS A 53 -3.23 -2.28 8.17
C LYS A 53 -3.18 -0.91 8.84
N SER A 54 -2.00 -0.30 8.94
CA SER A 54 -1.87 1.03 9.54
C SER A 54 -2.53 2.11 8.69
N MET A 55 -2.42 2.04 7.36
CA MET A 55 -3.03 3.02 6.46
C MET A 55 -4.55 2.92 6.48
N SER A 56 -5.13 1.70 6.44
CA SER A 56 -6.58 1.51 6.59
C SER A 56 -7.09 2.03 7.94
N ALA A 57 -6.34 1.82 9.03
CA ALA A 57 -6.71 2.34 10.34
C ALA A 57 -6.68 3.88 10.37
N TYR A 58 -5.65 4.48 9.78
CA TYR A 58 -5.52 5.93 9.64
C TYR A 58 -6.67 6.53 8.83
N VAL A 59 -6.90 6.04 7.60
CA VAL A 59 -8.01 6.49 6.74
C VAL A 59 -9.34 6.37 7.46
N LYS A 60 -9.62 5.22 8.08
CA LYS A 60 -10.87 5.01 8.83
C LYS A 60 -11.06 6.02 9.97
N TRP A 61 -9.98 6.36 10.67
CA TRP A 61 -10.02 7.33 11.74
C TRP A 61 -10.31 8.75 11.22
N ILE A 62 -9.60 9.18 10.18
CA ILE A 62 -9.78 10.54 9.64
C ILE A 62 -11.08 10.68 8.83
N SER A 63 -11.59 9.60 8.24
CA SER A 63 -12.87 9.58 7.52
C SER A 63 -14.08 9.37 8.44
N ARG A 64 -13.88 9.35 9.76
CA ARG A 64 -14.93 9.04 10.73
C ARG A 64 -16.05 10.07 10.62
N ARG A 65 -17.30 9.57 10.58
CA ARG A 65 -18.52 10.38 10.64
C ARG A 65 -19.18 10.21 12.02
N ASN A 66 -19.96 11.20 12.42
CA ASN A 66 -20.80 11.09 13.61
C ASN A 66 -22.02 10.20 13.28
N GLU A 67 -22.08 9.03 13.91
CA GLU A 67 -23.15 8.02 13.70
C GLU A 67 -24.32 8.17 14.69
N LEU A 68 -24.15 8.98 15.74
CA LEU A 68 -25.09 9.08 16.87
C LEU A 68 -25.94 10.36 16.88
N LEU A 69 -25.87 11.15 15.82
CA LEU A 69 -26.59 12.41 15.70
C LEU A 69 -27.71 12.25 14.67
N ASP A 70 -28.82 12.97 14.88
CA ASP A 70 -29.97 12.96 13.96
C ASP A 70 -29.53 13.26 12.51
N ASP A 71 -30.29 12.83 11.51
CA ASP A 71 -29.91 12.90 10.07
C ASP A 71 -29.50 14.33 9.61
N LYS A 72 -29.96 15.38 10.30
CA LYS A 72 -29.60 16.79 10.05
C LYS A 72 -28.19 17.15 10.53
N GLU A 73 -27.62 16.41 11.46
CA GLU A 73 -26.31 16.60 12.07
C GLU A 73 -25.25 15.63 11.53
N ARG A 74 -25.61 14.82 10.54
CA ARG A 74 -24.73 13.87 9.86
C ARG A 74 -23.55 14.60 9.20
N GLY A 75 -22.32 14.18 9.52
CA GLY A 75 -21.10 14.81 9.03
C GLY A 75 -19.84 14.30 9.75
N SER A 76 -18.66 14.77 9.33
CA SER A 76 -17.45 14.58 10.12
C SER A 76 -17.53 15.38 11.44
N PRO A 77 -16.79 14.99 12.50
CA PRO A 77 -16.78 15.73 13.77
C PRO A 77 -16.47 17.23 13.60
N ILE A 78 -15.57 17.59 12.69
CA ILE A 78 -15.22 18.98 12.39
C ILE A 78 -16.36 19.74 11.69
N SER A 79 -17.09 19.10 10.78
CA SER A 79 -18.29 19.69 10.16
C SER A 79 -19.40 19.90 11.19
N TYR A 80 -19.60 18.95 12.10
CA TYR A 80 -20.57 19.11 13.19
C TYR A 80 -20.20 20.29 14.09
N LEU A 81 -18.96 20.37 14.56
CA LEU A 81 -18.47 21.51 15.35
C LEU A 81 -18.66 22.84 14.60
N GLY A 82 -18.29 22.89 13.32
CA GLY A 82 -18.40 24.09 12.49
C GLY A 82 -19.85 24.58 12.38
N ARG A 83 -20.79 23.68 12.11
CA ARG A 83 -22.23 24.00 12.03
C ARG A 83 -22.78 24.46 13.38
N THR A 84 -22.47 23.79 14.48
CA THR A 84 -22.93 24.22 15.82
C THR A 84 -22.47 25.64 16.14
N MET A 85 -21.20 25.97 15.83
CA MET A 85 -20.67 27.31 16.03
C MET A 85 -21.36 28.34 15.13
N ALA A 86 -21.57 28.01 13.84
CA ALA A 86 -22.22 28.90 12.89
C ALA A 86 -23.68 29.20 13.29
N THR A 87 -24.46 28.16 13.59
CA THR A 87 -25.85 28.28 14.04
C THR A 87 -25.94 29.12 15.31
N HIS A 88 -25.13 28.82 16.32
CA HIS A 88 -25.17 29.60 17.57
C HIS A 88 -24.70 31.04 17.36
N GLY A 89 -23.73 31.27 16.47
CA GLY A 89 -23.30 32.62 16.10
C GLY A 89 -24.42 33.46 15.46
N GLU A 90 -25.29 32.83 14.67
CA GLU A 90 -26.46 33.45 14.03
C GLU A 90 -27.61 33.74 15.00
N GLU A 91 -27.61 33.16 16.21
CA GLU A 91 -28.62 33.45 17.25
C GLU A 91 -28.37 34.80 17.96
N PHE A 92 -27.17 35.38 17.82
CA PHE A 92 -26.85 36.69 18.39
C PHE A 92 -27.31 37.85 17.48
N GLU A 93 -27.38 39.06 18.06
CA GLU A 93 -27.55 40.30 17.29
C GLU A 93 -26.35 40.53 16.34
N GLN A 94 -26.59 41.22 15.23
CA GLN A 94 -25.61 41.35 14.13
C GLN A 94 -24.30 42.04 14.53
N ASP A 95 -24.33 42.89 15.56
CA ASP A 95 -23.18 43.63 16.10
C ASP A 95 -22.47 42.89 17.25
N SER A 96 -22.95 41.70 17.65
CA SER A 96 -22.28 40.87 18.65
C SER A 96 -20.91 40.41 18.16
N GLU A 97 -19.83 40.89 18.79
CA GLU A 97 -18.47 40.47 18.47
C GLU A 97 -18.28 38.96 18.65
N PHE A 98 -18.86 38.38 19.70
CA PHE A 98 -18.80 36.96 19.98
C PHE A 98 -19.55 36.13 18.93
N GLY A 99 -20.78 36.55 18.57
CA GLY A 99 -21.57 35.90 17.53
C GLY A 99 -20.86 35.90 16.18
N ASN A 100 -20.27 37.04 15.81
CA ASN A 100 -19.47 37.17 14.59
C ASN A 100 -18.20 36.30 14.60
N CYS A 101 -17.52 36.16 15.75
CA CYS A 101 -16.38 35.25 15.89
C CYS A 101 -16.79 33.77 15.73
N LEU A 102 -17.88 33.36 16.39
CA LEU A 102 -18.42 32.00 16.28
C LEU A 102 -18.80 31.68 14.84
N LEU A 103 -19.50 32.59 14.17
CA LEU A 103 -19.91 32.44 12.77
C LEU A 103 -18.70 32.30 11.83
N SER A 104 -17.71 33.18 11.97
CA SER A 104 -16.51 33.18 11.13
C SER A 104 -15.70 31.88 11.28
N LEU A 105 -15.44 31.45 12.52
CA LEU A 105 -14.69 30.23 12.80
C LEU A 105 -15.49 28.96 12.44
N GLY A 106 -16.80 28.96 12.69
CA GLY A 106 -17.70 27.86 12.33
C GLY A 106 -17.67 27.57 10.83
N ARG A 107 -17.85 28.61 10.01
CA ARG A 107 -17.78 28.51 8.53
C ARG A 107 -16.41 28.08 8.02
N ALA A 108 -15.33 28.38 8.74
CA ALA A 108 -14.00 27.88 8.37
C ALA A 108 -13.83 26.40 8.71
N ASN A 109 -14.32 25.94 9.87
CA ASN A 109 -14.34 24.53 10.22
C ASN A 109 -15.16 23.70 9.22
N GLU A 110 -16.28 24.22 8.72
CA GLU A 110 -17.05 23.55 7.65
C GLU A 110 -16.25 23.43 6.33
N ARG A 111 -15.49 24.46 5.96
CA ARG A 111 -14.59 24.41 4.79
C ARG A 111 -13.44 23.42 4.99
N ILE A 112 -12.84 23.41 6.18
CA ILE A 112 -11.79 22.45 6.56
C ILE A 112 -12.33 21.03 6.50
N ALA A 113 -13.59 20.79 6.89
CA ALA A 113 -14.22 19.49 6.75
C ALA A 113 -14.23 19.01 5.29
N GLY A 114 -14.58 19.87 4.33
CA GLY A 114 -14.52 19.55 2.90
C GLY A 114 -13.08 19.35 2.38
N ILE A 115 -12.11 20.11 2.88
CA ILE A 115 -10.68 19.90 2.58
C ILE A 115 -10.23 18.52 3.08
N GLN A 116 -10.67 18.11 4.27
CA GLN A 116 -10.40 16.78 4.84
C GLN A 116 -11.05 15.66 4.03
N GLU A 117 -12.29 15.84 3.56
CA GLU A 117 -12.97 14.85 2.70
C GLU A 117 -12.18 14.60 1.41
N ASN A 118 -11.73 15.66 0.73
CA ASN A 118 -10.90 15.54 -0.48
C ASN A 118 -9.56 14.84 -0.18
N TYR A 119 -8.90 15.19 0.93
CA TYR A 119 -7.65 14.55 1.33
C TYR A 119 -7.82 13.03 1.54
N VAL A 120 -8.91 12.62 2.20
CA VAL A 120 -9.24 11.21 2.41
C VAL A 120 -9.49 10.48 1.08
N GLU A 121 -10.17 11.11 0.13
CA GLU A 121 -10.35 10.55 -1.22
C GLU A 121 -9.02 10.34 -1.93
N CYS A 122 -8.12 11.35 -1.88
CA CYS A 122 -6.78 11.23 -2.45
C CYS A 122 -5.96 10.11 -1.78
N ALA A 123 -5.96 10.05 -0.45
CA ALA A 123 -5.24 9.01 0.30
C ALA A 123 -5.73 7.59 -0.02
N ASN A 124 -7.04 7.43 -0.23
CA ASN A 124 -7.65 6.17 -0.65
C ASN A 124 -7.24 5.79 -2.09
N ALA A 125 -7.41 6.71 -3.03
CA ALA A 125 -7.21 6.47 -4.47
C ALA A 125 -5.74 6.34 -4.88
N THR A 126 -4.80 6.71 -4.02
CA THR A 126 -3.37 6.67 -4.30
C THR A 126 -2.69 5.57 -3.49
N TRP A 127 -2.27 5.87 -2.26
CA TRP A 127 -1.43 4.99 -1.47
C TRP A 127 -2.17 3.75 -0.97
N LEU A 128 -3.39 3.89 -0.43
CA LEU A 128 -4.11 2.72 0.09
C LEU A 128 -4.43 1.70 -1.00
N ASP A 129 -4.98 2.15 -2.12
CA ASP A 129 -5.26 1.32 -3.30
C ASP A 129 -3.97 0.69 -3.87
N ASN A 130 -2.85 1.41 -3.87
CA ASN A 130 -1.56 0.82 -4.26
C ASN A 130 -1.06 -0.28 -3.30
N LEU A 131 -1.26 -0.12 -1.98
CA LEU A 131 -0.96 -1.16 -0.99
C LEU A 131 -1.80 -2.42 -1.24
N GLU A 132 -3.09 -2.26 -1.59
CA GLU A 132 -3.98 -3.38 -1.91
C GLU A 132 -3.53 -4.15 -3.16
N ARG A 133 -3.16 -3.43 -4.23
CA ARG A 133 -2.56 -4.03 -5.44
C ARG A 133 -1.26 -4.77 -5.13
N SER A 134 -0.37 -4.14 -4.37
CA SER A 134 0.90 -4.75 -3.97
C SER A 134 0.68 -6.06 -3.20
N LEU A 135 -0.28 -6.08 -2.26
CA LEU A 135 -0.64 -7.29 -1.54
C LEU A 135 -1.27 -8.35 -2.45
N ALA A 136 -2.04 -7.97 -3.47
CA ALA A 136 -2.56 -8.91 -4.46
C ALA A 136 -1.43 -9.60 -5.23
N MET A 137 -0.44 -8.84 -5.71
CA MET A 137 0.75 -9.40 -6.38
C MET A 137 1.49 -10.39 -5.47
N MET A 138 1.66 -10.06 -4.18
CA MET A 138 2.30 -10.96 -3.21
C MET A 138 1.51 -12.25 -2.98
N ARG A 139 0.17 -12.19 -2.92
CA ARG A 139 -0.68 -13.39 -2.80
C ARG A 139 -0.53 -14.31 -4.01
N GLU A 140 -0.50 -13.73 -5.21
CA GLU A 140 -0.29 -14.53 -6.41
C GLU A 140 1.11 -15.17 -6.44
N TYR A 141 2.15 -14.42 -6.06
CA TYR A 141 3.50 -14.97 -5.87
C TYR A 141 3.51 -16.14 -4.87
N GLN A 142 2.88 -16.00 -3.70
CA GLN A 142 2.80 -17.06 -2.69
C GLN A 142 2.09 -18.31 -3.23
N ASN A 143 1.01 -18.14 -3.99
CA ASN A 143 0.28 -19.23 -4.62
C ASN A 143 1.16 -19.98 -5.64
N THR A 144 1.87 -19.26 -6.51
CA THR A 144 2.79 -19.86 -7.48
C THR A 144 3.99 -20.52 -6.78
N ARG A 145 4.50 -19.93 -5.69
CA ARG A 145 5.58 -20.51 -4.91
C ARG A 145 5.18 -21.83 -4.24
N LYS A 146 3.96 -21.91 -3.72
CA LYS A 146 3.38 -23.15 -3.19
C LYS A 146 3.24 -24.20 -4.29
N LYS A 147 2.80 -23.79 -5.49
CA LYS A 147 2.74 -24.67 -6.67
C LYS A 147 4.12 -25.20 -7.05
N LEU A 148 5.16 -24.36 -7.01
CA LEU A 148 6.55 -24.76 -7.28
C LEU A 148 7.02 -25.85 -6.31
N GLU A 149 6.71 -25.71 -5.01
CA GLU A 149 7.09 -26.72 -4.01
C GLU A 149 6.43 -28.08 -4.31
N ASN A 150 5.15 -28.08 -4.70
CA ASN A 150 4.45 -29.30 -5.09
C ASN A 150 5.07 -29.94 -6.35
N ARG A 151 5.50 -29.12 -7.34
CA ARG A 151 6.20 -29.62 -8.54
C ARG A 151 7.57 -30.21 -8.20
N ARG A 152 8.31 -29.57 -7.29
CA ARG A 152 9.61 -30.04 -6.80
C ARG A 152 9.47 -31.42 -6.16
N LEU A 153 8.49 -31.60 -5.27
CA LEU A 153 8.21 -32.88 -4.61
C LEU A 153 7.83 -33.97 -5.61
N ALA A 154 7.00 -33.65 -6.61
CA ALA A 154 6.63 -34.61 -7.66
C ALA A 154 7.83 -35.03 -8.52
N TYR A 155 8.67 -34.07 -8.90
CA TYR A 155 9.90 -34.33 -9.64
C TYR A 155 10.87 -35.21 -8.84
N ASP A 156 11.16 -34.87 -7.60
CA ASP A 156 12.00 -35.66 -6.69
C ASP A 156 11.45 -37.10 -6.54
N ALA A 157 10.12 -37.26 -6.41
CA ALA A 157 9.47 -38.56 -6.29
C ALA A 157 9.58 -39.41 -7.57
N SER A 158 9.47 -38.80 -8.76
CA SER A 158 9.71 -39.51 -10.02
C SER A 158 11.19 -39.88 -10.21
N THR A 159 12.13 -38.98 -9.86
CA THR A 159 13.57 -39.24 -9.96
C THR A 159 14.01 -40.37 -9.03
N ASN A 160 13.47 -40.40 -7.80
CA ASN A 160 13.70 -41.50 -6.85
C ASN A 160 13.09 -42.83 -7.31
N ARG A 161 12.03 -42.82 -8.11
CA ARG A 161 11.48 -44.04 -8.73
C ARG A 161 12.38 -44.51 -9.86
N LEU A 162 12.87 -43.60 -10.71
CA LEU A 162 13.80 -43.91 -11.79
C LEU A 162 15.10 -44.52 -11.25
N SER A 163 15.69 -43.95 -10.20
CA SER A 163 16.94 -44.47 -9.61
C SER A 163 16.81 -45.88 -9.01
N LYS A 164 15.60 -46.29 -8.64
CA LYS A 164 15.30 -47.65 -8.11
C LYS A 164 14.86 -48.62 -9.21
N ALA A 165 14.59 -48.15 -10.43
CA ALA A 165 14.21 -49.01 -11.52
C ALA A 165 15.42 -49.87 -11.94
N ARG A 166 15.21 -51.19 -12.03
CA ARG A 166 16.28 -52.16 -12.36
C ARG A 166 16.51 -52.35 -13.87
N ARG A 167 15.68 -51.72 -14.70
CA ARG A 167 15.69 -51.77 -16.17
C ARG A 167 15.29 -50.42 -16.72
N ASP A 168 15.68 -50.14 -17.96
CA ASP A 168 15.27 -48.95 -18.72
C ASP A 168 13.75 -48.99 -18.96
N ASP A 169 12.99 -48.41 -18.02
CA ASP A 169 11.54 -48.25 -18.12
C ASP A 169 11.26 -46.86 -18.71
N PHE A 170 11.09 -46.83 -20.03
CA PHE A 170 10.78 -45.63 -20.80
C PHE A 170 9.60 -44.82 -20.23
N ARG A 171 8.63 -45.48 -19.58
CA ARG A 171 7.48 -44.80 -18.98
C ARG A 171 7.87 -44.00 -17.73
N ILE A 172 8.82 -44.50 -16.94
CA ILE A 172 9.35 -43.78 -15.76
C ILE A 172 10.24 -42.63 -16.20
N GLU A 173 11.04 -42.82 -17.25
CA GLU A 173 11.85 -41.75 -17.85
C GLU A 173 10.97 -40.61 -18.40
N GLU A 174 9.88 -40.95 -19.09
CA GLU A 174 8.88 -39.97 -19.56
C GLU A 174 8.25 -39.22 -18.38
N GLU A 175 7.86 -39.92 -17.31
CA GLU A 175 7.30 -39.28 -16.13
C GLU A 175 8.28 -38.30 -15.47
N VAL A 176 9.56 -38.66 -15.36
CA VAL A 176 10.62 -37.77 -14.87
C VAL A 176 10.76 -36.54 -15.76
N ARG A 177 10.79 -36.73 -17.08
CA ARG A 177 10.90 -35.63 -18.06
C ARG A 177 9.71 -34.67 -17.95
N MET A 178 8.49 -35.20 -17.85
CA MET A 178 7.27 -34.40 -17.71
C MET A 178 7.25 -33.61 -16.39
N ASN A 179 7.65 -34.23 -15.27
CA ASN A 179 7.69 -33.55 -13.98
C ASN A 179 8.79 -32.49 -13.92
N LYS A 180 9.94 -32.76 -14.55
CA LYS A 180 11.03 -31.78 -14.71
C LYS A 180 10.55 -30.54 -15.47
N ALA A 181 9.92 -30.74 -16.63
CA ALA A 181 9.41 -29.62 -17.45
C ALA A 181 8.41 -28.76 -16.68
N LYS A 182 7.48 -29.37 -15.93
CA LYS A 182 6.50 -28.63 -15.09
C LYS A 182 7.16 -27.89 -13.93
N PHE A 183 8.22 -28.44 -13.35
CA PHE A 183 8.99 -27.80 -12.30
C PHE A 183 9.74 -26.58 -12.86
N GLU A 184 10.42 -26.74 -13.99
CA GLU A 184 11.13 -25.66 -14.68
C GLU A 184 10.16 -24.53 -15.06
N GLU A 185 9.07 -24.83 -15.76
CA GLU A 185 8.02 -23.86 -16.12
C GLU A 185 7.49 -23.07 -14.91
N THR A 186 7.19 -23.77 -13.82
CA THR A 186 6.69 -23.11 -12.60
C THR A 186 7.80 -22.30 -11.91
N SER A 187 9.07 -22.71 -12.03
CA SER A 187 10.20 -21.96 -11.51
C SER A 187 10.38 -20.64 -12.27
N GLU A 188 10.19 -20.64 -13.59
CA GLU A 188 10.23 -19.41 -14.39
C GLU A 188 9.10 -18.45 -14.00
N ASP A 189 7.88 -18.98 -13.78
CA ASP A 189 6.73 -18.19 -13.35
C ASP A 189 6.95 -17.56 -11.96
N VAL A 190 7.50 -18.32 -10.99
CA VAL A 190 7.89 -17.75 -9.68
C VAL A 190 8.90 -16.63 -9.84
N LEU A 191 9.94 -16.85 -10.65
CA LEU A 191 10.97 -15.84 -10.88
C LEU A 191 10.39 -14.59 -11.54
N ARG A 192 9.56 -14.73 -12.58
CA ARG A 192 8.90 -13.61 -13.24
C ARG A 192 8.08 -12.79 -12.25
N ARG A 193 7.30 -13.43 -11.40
CA ARG A 193 6.51 -12.74 -10.37
C ARG A 193 7.36 -11.98 -9.35
N MET A 194 8.49 -12.57 -8.94
CA MET A 194 9.46 -11.86 -8.09
C MET A 194 10.02 -10.61 -8.78
N GLN A 195 10.20 -10.64 -10.10
CA GLN A 195 10.67 -9.50 -10.90
C GLN A 195 9.58 -8.43 -10.98
N ASP A 196 8.34 -8.81 -11.32
CA ASP A 196 7.20 -7.90 -11.40
C ASP A 196 7.00 -7.14 -10.07
N ILE A 197 7.11 -7.84 -8.93
CA ILE A 197 7.03 -7.23 -7.59
C ILE A 197 8.17 -6.22 -7.34
N LYS A 198 9.35 -6.44 -7.90
CA LYS A 198 10.47 -5.48 -7.76
C LYS A 198 10.29 -4.29 -8.68
N GLU A 199 9.78 -4.51 -9.89
CA GLU A 199 9.55 -3.45 -10.86
C GLU A 199 8.42 -2.50 -10.43
N SER A 200 7.42 -3.02 -9.70
CA SER A 200 6.35 -2.20 -9.10
C SER A 200 6.84 -1.24 -8.01
N GLU A 201 8.11 -1.29 -7.59
CA GLU A 201 8.72 -0.29 -6.69
C GLU A 201 8.62 1.13 -7.24
N THR A 202 8.68 1.29 -8.57
CA THR A 202 8.50 2.61 -9.20
C THR A 202 7.08 3.14 -8.98
N ASP A 203 6.07 2.30 -9.11
CA ASP A 203 4.67 2.65 -8.87
C ASP A 203 4.44 2.91 -7.37
N ASN A 204 5.06 2.12 -6.50
CA ASN A 204 5.01 2.32 -5.05
C ASN A 204 5.54 3.68 -4.64
N ILE A 205 6.71 4.08 -5.18
CA ILE A 205 7.28 5.40 -4.92
C ILE A 205 6.34 6.49 -5.43
N THR A 206 5.80 6.32 -6.64
CA THR A 206 4.88 7.29 -7.24
C THR A 206 3.62 7.50 -6.39
N SER A 207 2.95 6.42 -5.98
CA SER A 207 1.76 6.51 -5.13
C SER A 207 2.07 7.06 -3.73
N LEU A 208 3.23 6.74 -3.17
CA LEU A 208 3.66 7.28 -1.89
C LEU A 208 3.95 8.79 -1.98
N THR A 209 4.56 9.25 -3.09
CA THR A 209 4.77 10.67 -3.36
C THR A 209 3.43 11.40 -3.50
N GLN A 210 2.47 10.83 -4.23
CA GLN A 210 1.13 11.43 -4.35
C GLN A 210 0.42 11.56 -3.01
N PHE A 211 0.61 10.59 -2.11
CA PHE A 211 0.07 10.67 -0.75
C PHE A 211 0.73 11.78 0.07
N LEU A 212 2.07 11.90 0.00
CA LEU A 212 2.80 13.01 0.62
C LEU A 212 2.32 14.37 0.11
N ASP A 213 2.12 14.52 -1.20
CA ASP A 213 1.65 15.77 -1.80
C ASP A 213 0.22 16.09 -1.35
N ALA A 214 -0.64 15.08 -1.22
CA ALA A 214 -1.99 15.24 -0.68
C ALA A 214 -1.98 15.64 0.82
N GLU A 215 -1.07 15.08 1.62
CA GLU A 215 -0.86 15.48 3.02
C GLU A 215 -0.43 16.95 3.13
N LEU A 216 0.48 17.39 2.27
CA LEU A 216 0.93 18.78 2.22
C LEU A 216 -0.21 19.73 1.84
N ASP A 217 -0.93 19.46 0.74
CA ASP A 217 -2.06 20.29 0.29
C ASP A 217 -3.13 20.41 1.38
N TYR A 218 -3.46 19.28 2.02
CA TYR A 218 -4.42 19.24 3.13
C TYR A 218 -4.02 20.21 4.25
N HIS A 219 -2.81 20.07 4.77
CA HIS A 219 -2.34 20.87 5.89
C HIS A 219 -2.18 22.36 5.53
N GLU A 220 -1.69 22.66 4.34
CA GLU A 220 -1.50 24.03 3.86
C GLU A 220 -2.85 24.76 3.72
N ARG A 221 -3.83 24.13 3.07
CA ARG A 221 -5.16 24.73 2.86
C ARG A 221 -5.93 24.90 4.17
N CYS A 222 -5.82 23.94 5.09
CA CYS A 222 -6.41 24.10 6.42
C CYS A 222 -5.81 25.30 7.16
N ALA A 223 -4.48 25.44 7.11
CA ALA A 223 -3.80 26.56 7.74
C ALA A 223 -4.14 27.90 7.06
N GLU A 224 -4.30 27.93 5.73
CA GLU A 224 -4.75 29.12 4.99
C GLU A 224 -6.15 29.57 5.42
N GLU A 225 -7.12 28.66 5.52
CA GLU A 225 -8.48 28.99 5.99
C GLU A 225 -8.48 29.58 7.40
N LEU A 226 -7.69 29.01 8.32
CA LEU A 226 -7.56 29.54 9.68
C LEU A 226 -6.85 30.90 9.73
N ARG A 227 -5.80 31.10 8.91
CA ARG A 227 -5.12 32.41 8.80
C ARG A 227 -6.07 33.47 8.25
N ARG A 228 -6.89 33.15 7.25
CA ARG A 228 -7.92 34.05 6.71
C ARG A 228 -8.92 34.46 7.78
N VAL A 229 -9.38 33.52 8.62
CA VAL A 229 -10.26 33.84 9.76
C VAL A 229 -9.55 34.75 10.76
N ARG A 230 -8.29 34.44 11.11
CA ARG A 230 -7.50 35.24 12.06
C ARG A 230 -7.32 36.69 11.60
N GLN A 231 -7.13 36.93 10.30
CA GLN A 231 -7.02 38.28 9.73
C GLN A 231 -8.31 39.10 9.89
N ASN A 232 -9.46 38.45 9.89
CA ASN A 232 -10.78 39.08 9.96
C ASN A 232 -11.45 38.87 11.34
N TRP A 233 -10.65 38.66 12.39
CA TRP A 233 -11.16 38.34 13.71
C TRP A 233 -11.80 39.57 14.38
N ALA A 234 -13.08 39.50 14.72
CA ALA A 234 -13.76 40.54 15.49
C ALA A 234 -13.12 40.66 16.88
N GLY A 235 -12.76 41.88 17.29
CA GLY A 235 -12.11 42.16 18.58
C GLY A 235 -10.63 42.54 18.53
N VAL A 236 -9.93 42.44 17.39
CA VAL A 236 -8.53 42.93 17.28
C VAL A 236 -8.47 44.46 17.09
N ALA A 237 -9.50 45.08 16.51
CA ALA A 237 -9.54 46.53 16.29
C ALA A 237 -9.76 47.36 17.58
N ALA A 238 -10.36 46.76 18.62
CA ALA A 238 -10.76 47.48 19.84
C ALA A 238 -9.63 47.70 20.87
N THR A 239 -8.42 47.16 20.64
CA THR A 239 -7.30 47.26 21.60
C THR A 239 -6.17 48.19 21.18
N SER A 240 -6.39 49.09 20.20
CA SER A 240 -5.48 50.21 19.98
C SER A 240 -5.56 51.15 21.19
N PRO A 241 -4.49 51.34 22.00
CA PRO A 241 -4.54 52.26 23.12
C PRO A 241 -4.66 53.67 22.55
N THR A 242 -5.72 54.39 22.92
CA THR A 242 -5.81 55.83 22.77
C THR A 242 -4.59 56.43 23.47
N GLN A 243 -3.60 56.90 22.69
CA GLN A 243 -2.50 57.68 23.23
C GLN A 243 -3.10 58.98 23.77
N GLY A 244 -3.01 59.15 25.10
CA GLY A 244 -3.27 60.42 25.78
C GLY A 244 -2.12 61.40 25.65
#